data_AF-A0A8R2B872-F1
#
_entry.id   AF-A0A8R2B872-F1
#
_cell.length_a   1.000
_cell.length_b   1.000
_cell.length_c   1.000
_cell.angle_alpha   90.00
_cell.angle_beta   90.00
_cell.angle_gamma   90.00
#
_symmetry.space_group_name_H-M   'P 1'
#
loop_
_entity.id
_entity.type
_entity.pdbx_description
1 polymer ?
#
loop_
_entity_poly.entity_id
_entity_poly.type
_entity_poly.pdbx_seq_one_letter_code
_entity_poly.pdbx_strand_id
1 'polypeptide(L)'
;MAETEATEPRTGPDDKELEEIIKLTWGDQARQDIFQRWTQGFSFSDDEPTALVQFEGGPCAVLAPMQAYILKYIVNNKSANDDWKKAEVEEQNHLLCKAACDILCQATEGCDILKFVHIDDTAVCLEHSRFHSMLKVEQVNKDSIETFFNDHISFLRNTFGVLLFLYTVMRSKGLVKLKEEIMDLDVALIDKEFGYGSQSLINMMITGQAVSNVFNNDQVVAGLKLQGIEKQSEVGFLTLLEHLRYLQVGTYLKNPCNPIWVLGSDTHLTVLFSFDQNLVSKETQADIARRTFKLFDQDGNNFISTQHLKPLLEKLDLVSDDEYVNLMSTKLDSEGLGIILMPSFMEEFFSEQETRTPDVFVLFHYNGQPRSNSNSKVTYLEGNAIIQESDVICISEDNNLQSCLQSKWSSIEIQWKGNVTPSIN
;
A
#
# COMPACT_ATOMS: atom_id res chain seq x y z
N MET A 1 48.85 -3.15 -18.67
CA MET A 1 47.97 -4.22 -19.16
C MET A 1 47.46 -4.94 -17.93
N ALA A 2 46.31 -4.51 -17.42
CA ALA A 2 45.58 -5.25 -16.39
C ALA A 2 44.62 -6.17 -17.14
N GLU A 3 44.75 -7.46 -16.95
CA GLU A 3 43.82 -8.46 -17.48
C GLU A 3 42.47 -8.24 -16.80
N THR A 4 41.47 -7.86 -17.60
CA THR A 4 40.06 -8.01 -17.28
C THR A 4 39.79 -9.49 -17.04
N GLU A 5 39.67 -9.91 -15.78
CA GLU A 5 39.03 -11.17 -15.43
C GLU A 5 37.59 -11.11 -15.96
N ALA A 6 37.37 -11.80 -17.08
CA ALA A 6 36.04 -12.09 -17.56
C ALA A 6 35.38 -13.04 -16.54
N THR A 7 34.49 -12.51 -15.72
CA THR A 7 33.56 -13.30 -14.91
C THR A 7 32.85 -14.31 -15.82
N GLU A 8 33.00 -15.60 -15.53
CA GLU A 8 32.31 -16.67 -16.24
C GLU A 8 30.79 -16.39 -16.29
N PRO A 9 30.11 -16.66 -17.41
CA PRO A 9 28.68 -16.44 -17.51
C PRO A 9 27.94 -17.35 -16.51
N ARG A 10 27.12 -16.72 -15.67
CA ARG A 10 26.20 -17.38 -14.74
C ARG A 10 25.20 -18.22 -15.55
N THR A 11 25.08 -19.51 -15.28
CA THR A 11 24.31 -20.45 -16.14
C THR A 11 23.23 -21.23 -15.37
N GLY A 12 23.01 -20.93 -14.09
CA GLY A 12 21.98 -21.60 -13.29
C GLY A 12 20.56 -21.14 -13.64
N PRO A 13 19.53 -21.99 -13.41
CA PRO A 13 18.13 -21.59 -13.56
C PRO A 13 17.74 -20.44 -12.61
N ASP A 14 18.34 -20.39 -11.41
CA ASP A 14 18.13 -19.29 -10.45
C ASP A 14 18.71 -17.97 -10.94
N ASP A 15 19.84 -18.00 -11.65
CA ASP A 15 20.48 -16.80 -12.20
C ASP A 15 19.62 -16.18 -13.29
N LYS A 16 19.05 -17.01 -14.19
CA LYS A 16 18.16 -16.54 -15.26
C LYS A 16 16.87 -15.91 -14.72
N GLU A 17 16.30 -16.49 -13.66
CA GLU A 17 15.10 -15.92 -13.06
C GLU A 17 15.41 -14.56 -12.38
N LEU A 18 16.59 -14.43 -11.77
CA LEU A 18 17.03 -13.17 -11.19
C LEU A 18 17.29 -12.09 -12.25
N GLU A 19 17.91 -12.44 -13.38
CA GLU A 19 18.09 -11.54 -14.53
C GLU A 19 16.75 -10.98 -15.05
N GLU A 20 15.73 -11.84 -15.16
CA GLU A 20 14.38 -11.42 -15.55
C GLU A 20 13.71 -10.53 -14.49
N ILE A 21 13.92 -10.79 -13.19
CA ILE A 21 13.44 -9.91 -12.12
C ILE A 21 14.11 -8.54 -12.18
N ILE A 22 15.42 -8.49 -12.44
CA ILE A 22 16.17 -7.24 -12.62
C ILE A 22 15.61 -6.48 -13.82
N LYS A 23 15.33 -7.19 -14.93
CA LYS A 23 14.71 -6.60 -16.12
C LYS A 23 13.29 -6.07 -15.83
N LEU A 24 12.45 -6.78 -15.08
CA LEU A 24 11.14 -6.26 -14.65
C LEU A 24 11.28 -5.00 -13.78
N THR A 25 12.34 -4.95 -12.96
CA THR A 25 12.58 -3.84 -12.05
C THR A 25 13.02 -2.58 -12.78
N TRP A 26 13.98 -2.70 -13.71
CA TRP A 26 14.68 -1.55 -14.31
C TRP A 26 14.46 -1.38 -15.83
N GLY A 27 13.78 -2.32 -16.49
CA GLY A 27 13.71 -2.39 -17.94
C GLY A 27 15.03 -2.87 -18.57
N ASP A 28 15.21 -2.57 -19.86
CA ASP A 28 16.41 -2.98 -20.61
C ASP A 28 17.67 -2.19 -20.22
N GLN A 29 17.52 -0.95 -19.74
CA GLN A 29 18.63 -0.09 -19.32
C GLN A 29 18.25 0.76 -18.12
N ALA A 30 18.93 0.52 -16.99
CA ALA A 30 18.84 1.38 -15.83
C ALA A 30 19.76 2.60 -15.99
N ARG A 31 19.23 3.79 -15.68
CA ARG A 31 20.05 4.98 -15.49
C ARG A 31 20.85 4.86 -14.20
N GLN A 32 22.15 5.07 -14.31
CA GLN A 32 23.10 4.89 -13.22
C GLN A 32 22.83 5.83 -12.02
N ASP A 33 22.39 7.06 -12.28
CA ASP A 33 22.02 8.03 -11.24
C ASP A 33 20.71 7.66 -10.54
N ILE A 34 19.73 7.09 -11.27
CA ILE A 34 18.50 6.57 -10.68
C ILE A 34 18.82 5.35 -9.81
N PHE A 35 19.65 4.44 -10.30
CA PHE A 35 20.07 3.26 -9.53
C PHE A 35 20.68 3.66 -8.18
N GLN A 36 21.57 4.65 -8.16
CA GLN A 36 22.22 5.14 -6.94
C GLN A 36 21.24 5.65 -5.89
N ARG A 37 20.11 6.24 -6.29
CA ARG A 37 19.08 6.71 -5.36
C ARG A 37 18.40 5.57 -4.58
N TRP A 38 18.44 4.34 -5.10
CA TRP A 38 17.86 3.15 -4.48
C TRP A 38 18.85 2.35 -3.62
N THR A 39 20.14 2.73 -3.58
CA THR A 39 21.16 1.93 -2.89
C THR A 39 21.23 2.18 -1.38
N GLN A 40 20.27 2.89 -0.78
CA GLN A 40 20.24 3.06 0.67
C GLN A 40 19.77 1.79 1.38
N GLY A 41 20.14 1.66 2.65
CA GLY A 41 19.50 0.75 3.59
C GLY A 41 18.32 1.41 4.31
N PHE A 42 17.73 0.67 5.24
CA PHE A 42 16.75 1.19 6.19
C PHE A 42 17.49 1.84 7.37
N SER A 43 17.39 3.17 7.47
CA SER A 43 18.02 3.95 8.54
C SER A 43 16.94 4.75 9.27
N PHE A 44 17.01 4.77 10.60
CA PHE A 44 16.09 5.54 11.43
C PHE A 44 16.59 6.97 11.64
N SER A 45 15.66 7.89 11.86
CA SER A 45 15.93 9.30 12.18
C SER A 45 16.52 9.43 13.59
N ASP A 46 17.57 10.24 13.73
CA ASP A 46 18.13 10.58 15.04
C ASP A 46 17.16 11.47 15.86
N ASP A 47 16.24 12.17 15.18
CA ASP A 47 15.25 13.06 15.79
C ASP A 47 13.92 12.36 16.11
N GLU A 48 13.69 11.18 15.53
CA GLU A 48 12.46 10.39 15.72
C GLU A 48 12.79 8.90 15.54
N PRO A 49 13.20 8.20 16.63
CA PRO A 49 13.81 6.87 16.56
C PRO A 49 12.98 5.74 15.96
N THR A 50 11.71 5.93 15.65
CA THR A 50 10.86 4.94 14.93
C THR A 50 10.51 5.34 13.50
N ALA A 51 11.01 6.49 13.04
CA ALA A 51 10.78 7.00 11.69
C ALA A 51 11.98 6.68 10.80
N LEU A 52 11.75 6.05 9.65
CA LEU A 52 12.78 5.81 8.64
C LEU A 52 13.16 7.11 7.91
N VAL A 53 14.39 7.20 7.42
CA VAL A 53 14.88 8.31 6.60
C VAL A 53 15.03 7.88 5.16
N GLN A 54 14.59 8.74 4.26
CA GLN A 54 14.81 8.65 2.83
C GLN A 54 15.78 9.74 2.39
N PHE A 55 16.96 9.34 1.92
CA PHE A 55 18.03 10.28 1.56
C PHE A 55 17.81 10.90 0.18
N GLU A 56 17.27 10.12 -0.75
CA GLU A 56 17.06 10.51 -2.14
C GLU A 56 15.61 10.22 -2.58
N GLY A 57 15.11 10.91 -3.60
CA GLY A 57 13.81 10.56 -4.19
C GLY A 57 13.83 9.14 -4.75
N GLY A 58 12.70 8.45 -4.89
CA GLY A 58 12.62 7.16 -5.61
C GLY A 58 12.25 5.94 -4.76
N PRO A 59 13.07 5.51 -3.77
CA PRO A 59 12.83 4.28 -3.02
C PRO A 59 11.62 4.32 -2.07
N CYS A 60 10.82 5.41 -2.09
CA CYS A 60 9.62 5.58 -1.27
C CYS A 60 8.60 4.44 -1.46
N ALA A 61 8.54 3.81 -2.64
CA ALA A 61 7.68 2.65 -2.90
C ALA A 61 8.03 1.40 -2.06
N VAL A 62 9.20 1.37 -1.43
CA VAL A 62 9.61 0.34 -0.46
C VAL A 62 9.68 0.93 0.96
N LEU A 63 10.22 2.14 1.11
CA LEU A 63 10.39 2.79 2.42
C LEU A 63 9.06 3.16 3.10
N ALA A 64 8.08 3.70 2.37
CA ALA A 64 6.81 4.09 2.96
C ALA A 64 5.98 2.87 3.41
N PRO A 65 5.86 1.78 2.62
CA PRO A 65 5.29 0.53 3.11
C PRO A 65 6.04 -0.02 4.33
N MET A 66 7.37 -0.06 4.31
CA MET A 66 8.15 -0.52 5.47
C MET A 66 7.84 0.31 6.72
N GLN A 67 7.79 1.64 6.60
CA GLN A 67 7.40 2.52 7.70
C GLN A 67 5.99 2.23 8.20
N ALA A 68 5.03 1.99 7.30
CA ALA A 68 3.66 1.70 7.67
C ALA A 68 3.54 0.39 8.48
N TYR A 69 4.31 -0.64 8.12
CA TYR A 69 4.36 -1.89 8.90
C TYR A 69 5.09 -1.72 10.23
N ILE A 70 6.14 -0.89 10.33
CA ILE A 70 6.74 -0.50 11.62
C ILE A 70 5.67 0.14 12.52
N LEU A 71 4.92 1.10 11.97
CA LEU A 71 3.84 1.79 12.67
C LEU A 71 2.71 0.82 13.09
N LYS A 72 2.47 -0.27 12.34
CA LYS A 72 1.48 -1.30 12.71
C LYS A 72 1.74 -1.85 14.10
N TYR A 73 2.99 -2.21 14.39
CA TYR A 73 3.37 -2.74 15.70
C TYR A 73 3.28 -1.67 16.80
N ILE A 74 3.67 -0.43 16.48
CA ILE A 74 3.57 0.70 17.43
C ILE A 74 2.11 0.99 17.80
N VAL A 75 1.24 1.09 16.80
CA VAL A 75 -0.19 1.38 16.95
C VAL A 75 -0.89 0.27 17.75
N ASN A 76 -0.50 -0.99 17.54
CA ASN A 76 -1.11 -2.13 18.22
C ASN A 76 -0.56 -2.38 19.64
N ASN A 77 0.67 -1.94 19.94
CA ASN A 77 1.30 -2.14 21.26
C ASN A 77 1.05 -1.01 22.28
N LYS A 78 0.17 -0.04 21.96
CA LYS A 78 -0.40 1.03 22.83
C LYS A 78 0.32 1.25 24.18
N SER A 79 1.57 1.70 24.17
CA SER A 79 2.13 2.33 25.38
C SER A 79 1.69 3.78 25.38
N ALA A 80 0.74 4.10 26.27
CA ALA A 80 0.05 5.38 26.39
C ALA A 80 0.96 6.59 26.76
N ASN A 81 2.29 6.42 26.79
CA ASN A 81 3.25 7.37 27.35
C ASN A 81 4.34 7.85 26.37
N ASP A 82 4.07 7.97 25.08
CA ASP A 82 5.07 8.40 24.07
C ASP A 82 6.40 7.59 24.08
N ASP A 83 6.45 6.45 24.77
CA ASP A 83 7.67 5.63 24.89
C ASP A 83 8.11 5.06 23.53
N TRP A 84 7.17 4.95 22.59
CA TRP A 84 7.43 4.60 21.20
C TRP A 84 8.29 5.63 20.45
N LYS A 85 8.44 6.86 20.95
CA LYS A 85 9.37 7.88 20.42
C LYS A 85 10.78 7.77 21.02
N LYS A 86 11.02 6.79 21.89
CA LYS A 86 12.30 6.57 22.57
C LYS A 86 12.87 5.19 22.28
N ALA A 87 12.54 4.63 21.12
CA ALA A 87 13.02 3.30 20.72
C ALA A 87 14.55 3.27 20.68
N GLU A 88 15.14 2.35 21.43
CA GLU A 88 16.57 2.05 21.35
C GLU A 88 16.88 1.22 20.10
N VAL A 89 18.17 1.07 19.77
CA VAL A 89 18.62 0.36 18.56
C VAL A 89 18.09 -1.08 18.48
N GLU A 90 17.99 -1.77 19.62
CA GLU A 90 17.46 -3.13 19.69
C GLU A 90 15.96 -3.17 19.31
N GLU A 91 15.17 -2.23 19.84
CA GLU A 91 13.75 -2.08 19.49
C GLU A 91 13.55 -1.65 18.03
N GLN A 92 14.37 -0.72 17.53
CA GLN A 92 14.39 -0.34 16.11
C GLN A 92 14.60 -1.54 15.19
N ASN A 93 15.58 -2.38 15.54
CA ASN A 93 15.88 -3.58 14.77
C ASN A 93 14.74 -4.59 14.85
N HIS A 94 14.16 -4.78 16.04
CA HIS A 94 13.01 -5.65 16.23
C HIS A 94 11.82 -5.22 15.37
N LEU A 95 11.45 -3.94 15.42
CA LEU A 95 10.37 -3.36 14.62
C LEU A 95 10.62 -3.51 13.12
N LEU A 96 11.86 -3.27 12.66
CA LEU A 96 12.24 -3.39 11.26
C LEU A 96 12.19 -4.86 10.78
N CYS A 97 12.70 -5.81 11.57
CA CYS A 97 12.60 -7.23 11.27
C CYS A 97 11.15 -7.69 11.18
N LYS A 98 10.32 -7.31 12.16
CA LYS A 98 8.89 -7.63 12.18
C LYS A 98 8.15 -7.09 10.95
N ALA A 99 8.40 -5.83 10.59
CA ALA A 99 7.82 -5.22 9.39
C ALA A 99 8.28 -5.93 8.10
N ALA A 100 9.57 -6.26 7.99
CA ALA A 100 10.11 -7.01 6.85
C ALA A 100 9.51 -8.42 6.75
N CYS A 101 9.33 -9.12 7.87
CA CYS A 101 8.65 -10.41 7.93
C CYS A 101 7.23 -10.33 7.41
N ASP A 102 6.44 -9.37 7.88
CA ASP A 102 5.04 -9.21 7.47
C ASP A 102 4.93 -8.99 5.95
N ILE A 103 5.73 -8.05 5.42
CA ILE A 103 5.74 -7.73 3.98
C ILE A 103 6.15 -8.94 3.14
N LEU A 104 7.18 -9.67 3.57
CA LEU A 104 7.64 -10.86 2.85
C LEU A 104 6.58 -11.98 2.91
N CYS A 105 6.06 -12.27 4.10
CA CYS A 105 5.09 -13.33 4.34
C CYS A 105 3.76 -13.12 3.59
N GLN A 106 3.29 -11.87 3.45
CA GLN A 106 2.09 -11.56 2.68
C GLN A 106 2.31 -11.71 1.18
N ALA A 107 3.47 -11.31 0.66
CA ALA A 107 3.79 -11.42 -0.77
C ALA A 107 3.96 -12.88 -1.22
N THR A 108 4.26 -13.77 -0.27
CA THR A 108 4.55 -15.19 -0.47
C THR A 108 3.54 -16.09 0.25
N GLU A 109 2.26 -15.69 0.25
CA GLU A 109 1.17 -16.51 0.79
C GLU A 109 1.14 -17.87 0.07
N GLY A 110 1.18 -18.96 0.84
CA GLY A 110 1.23 -20.34 0.33
C GLY A 110 2.63 -20.90 0.02
N CYS A 111 3.71 -20.17 0.29
CA CYS A 111 5.09 -20.65 0.11
C CYS A 111 5.78 -20.91 1.46
N ASP A 112 6.34 -22.12 1.66
CA ASP A 112 7.08 -22.49 2.88
C ASP A 112 8.59 -22.21 2.79
N ILE A 113 9.12 -22.10 1.56
CA ILE A 113 10.53 -21.81 1.29
C ILE A 113 10.62 -20.46 0.59
N LEU A 114 11.34 -19.53 1.21
CA LEU A 114 11.62 -18.20 0.72
C LEU A 114 13.00 -18.17 0.04
N LYS A 115 13.16 -17.26 -0.92
CA LYS A 115 14.39 -17.09 -1.70
C LYS A 115 15.01 -15.74 -1.34
N PHE A 116 15.94 -15.79 -0.39
CA PHE A 116 16.64 -14.64 0.16
C PHE A 116 17.74 -14.18 -0.80
N VAL A 117 17.72 -12.92 -1.21
CA VAL A 117 18.69 -12.37 -2.16
C VAL A 117 19.72 -11.53 -1.43
N HIS A 118 20.99 -11.90 -1.49
CA HIS A 118 22.09 -11.23 -0.75
C HIS A 118 23.34 -11.01 -1.62
N ILE A 119 24.33 -10.31 -1.06
CA ILE A 119 25.68 -10.16 -1.61
C ILE A 119 26.70 -10.56 -0.54
N ASP A 120 27.82 -11.17 -0.96
CA ASP A 120 28.89 -11.59 -0.01
C ASP A 120 29.93 -10.49 0.23
N ASP A 121 30.16 -9.64 -0.77
CA ASP A 121 31.16 -8.58 -0.73
C ASP A 121 30.49 -7.23 -0.48
N THR A 122 31.00 -6.50 0.51
CA THR A 122 30.55 -5.16 0.89
C THR A 122 31.40 -4.06 0.26
N ALA A 123 32.36 -4.41 -0.61
CA ALA A 123 33.09 -3.43 -1.41
C ALA A 123 32.06 -2.57 -2.17
N VAL A 124 31.84 -1.35 -1.68
CA VAL A 124 30.78 -0.46 -2.14
C VAL A 124 31.04 -0.10 -3.59
N CYS A 125 30.45 -0.85 -4.50
CA CYS A 125 30.41 -0.54 -5.92
C CYS A 125 29.00 -0.11 -6.26
N LEU A 126 28.83 1.20 -6.40
CA LEU A 126 27.54 1.80 -6.74
C LEU A 126 27.20 1.64 -8.23
N GLU A 127 27.97 0.87 -9.01
CA GLU A 127 27.69 0.62 -10.42
C GLU A 127 26.61 -0.44 -10.57
N HIS A 128 25.59 -0.14 -11.37
CA HIS A 128 24.44 -1.02 -11.58
C HIS A 128 24.85 -2.43 -12.04
N SER A 129 25.72 -2.54 -13.05
CA SER A 129 26.13 -3.83 -13.64
C SER A 129 26.85 -4.72 -12.60
N ARG A 130 27.81 -4.15 -11.89
CA ARG A 130 28.63 -4.85 -10.90
C ARG A 130 27.84 -5.23 -9.66
N PHE A 131 26.92 -4.38 -9.19
CA PHE A 131 26.03 -4.74 -8.10
C PHE A 131 25.21 -5.99 -8.44
N HIS A 132 24.55 -6.01 -9.60
CA HIS A 132 23.73 -7.14 -10.01
C HIS A 132 24.54 -8.42 -10.26
N SER A 133 25.79 -8.29 -10.75
CA SER A 133 26.71 -9.43 -10.92
C SER A 133 27.25 -9.99 -9.60
N MET A 134 26.88 -9.43 -8.44
CA MET A 134 27.26 -9.95 -7.12
C MET A 134 26.10 -10.63 -6.39
N LEU A 135 24.86 -10.50 -6.88
CA LEU A 135 23.69 -11.06 -6.22
C LEU A 135 23.76 -12.59 -6.15
N LYS A 136 23.32 -13.14 -5.03
CA LYS A 136 23.20 -14.56 -4.72
C LYS A 136 21.84 -14.85 -4.10
N VAL A 137 21.40 -16.10 -4.20
CA VAL A 137 20.11 -16.54 -3.67
C VAL A 137 20.33 -17.69 -2.69
N GLU A 138 19.79 -17.54 -1.48
CA GLU A 138 19.73 -18.56 -0.44
C GLU A 138 18.28 -18.97 -0.18
N GLN A 139 18.06 -20.24 0.16
CA GLN A 139 16.73 -20.72 0.55
C GLN A 139 16.58 -20.67 2.07
N VAL A 140 15.52 -20.01 2.54
CA VAL A 140 15.22 -19.85 3.97
C VAL A 140 13.82 -20.36 4.23
N ASN A 141 13.64 -21.14 5.31
CA ASN A 141 12.31 -21.59 5.70
C ASN A 141 11.50 -20.39 6.24
N LYS A 142 10.23 -20.29 5.84
CA LYS A 142 9.33 -19.22 6.28
C LYS A 142 9.18 -19.19 7.80
N ASP A 143 9.17 -20.33 8.49
CA ASP A 143 9.04 -20.40 9.95
C ASP A 143 10.26 -19.83 10.69
N SER A 144 11.43 -19.79 10.04
CA SER A 144 12.67 -19.26 10.62
C SER A 144 12.98 -17.83 10.18
N ILE A 145 12.12 -17.18 9.38
CA ILE A 145 12.44 -15.91 8.74
C ILE A 145 12.67 -14.77 9.75
N GLU A 146 11.92 -14.77 10.86
CA GLU A 146 12.08 -13.76 11.90
C GLU A 146 13.45 -13.87 12.56
N THR A 147 13.85 -15.07 13.00
CA THR A 147 15.20 -15.32 13.55
C THR A 147 16.27 -14.96 12.53
N PHE A 148 16.06 -15.35 11.26
CA PHE A 148 16.99 -15.07 10.19
C PHE A 148 17.22 -13.57 9.98
N PHE A 149 16.16 -12.75 9.94
CA PHE A 149 16.32 -11.30 9.84
C PHE A 149 16.98 -10.66 11.07
N ASN A 150 16.70 -11.18 12.28
CA ASN A 150 17.35 -10.69 13.50
C ASN A 150 18.86 -10.97 13.46
N ASP A 151 19.26 -12.19 13.08
CA ASP A 151 20.67 -12.59 12.97
C ASP A 151 21.41 -11.83 11.85
N HIS A 152 20.67 -11.39 10.82
CA HIS A 152 21.21 -10.71 9.64
C HIS A 152 20.72 -9.25 9.52
N ILE A 153 20.43 -8.55 10.61
CA ILE A 153 19.85 -7.18 10.57
C ILE A 153 20.67 -6.18 9.72
N SER A 154 21.99 -6.40 9.64
CA SER A 154 22.88 -5.60 8.78
C SER A 154 22.48 -5.63 7.31
N PHE A 155 21.84 -6.71 6.85
CA PHE A 155 21.24 -6.82 5.52
C PHE A 155 20.26 -5.69 5.22
N LEU A 156 19.36 -5.38 6.15
CA LEU A 156 18.36 -4.33 5.99
C LEU A 156 18.98 -2.94 6.17
N ARG A 157 19.90 -2.78 7.14
CA ARG A 157 20.44 -1.47 7.51
C ARG A 157 21.52 -0.94 6.57
N ASN A 158 22.34 -1.81 5.99
CA ASN A 158 23.50 -1.41 5.20
C ASN A 158 23.10 -0.93 3.80
N THR A 159 24.09 -0.38 3.08
CA THR A 159 23.98 -0.06 1.65
C THR A 159 23.36 -1.23 0.88
N PHE A 160 22.43 -0.91 -0.01
CA PHE A 160 21.58 -1.80 -0.80
C PHE A 160 20.46 -2.51 -0.05
N GLY A 161 20.29 -2.31 1.26
CA GLY A 161 19.26 -3.01 2.04
C GLY A 161 17.84 -2.87 1.47
N VAL A 162 17.49 -1.70 0.92
CA VAL A 162 16.21 -1.50 0.23
C VAL A 162 16.09 -2.38 -1.02
N LEU A 163 17.11 -2.40 -1.88
CA LEU A 163 17.10 -3.20 -3.12
C LEU A 163 17.17 -4.69 -2.83
N LEU A 164 18.01 -5.12 -1.90
CA LEU A 164 18.12 -6.54 -1.54
C LEU A 164 16.83 -7.07 -0.93
N PHE A 165 16.15 -6.25 -0.10
CA PHE A 165 14.83 -6.61 0.41
C PHE A 165 13.79 -6.69 -0.70
N LEU A 166 13.77 -5.73 -1.62
CA LEU A 166 12.88 -5.77 -2.79
C LEU A 166 13.11 -7.04 -3.63
N TYR A 167 14.37 -7.38 -3.94
CA TYR A 167 14.69 -8.60 -4.67
C TYR A 167 14.31 -9.85 -3.90
N THR A 168 14.47 -9.86 -2.58
CA THR A 168 14.01 -10.98 -1.73
C THR A 168 12.50 -11.17 -1.85
N VAL A 169 11.71 -10.10 -1.80
CA VAL A 169 10.24 -10.16 -1.98
C VAL A 169 9.89 -10.70 -3.36
N MET A 170 10.46 -10.10 -4.42
CA MET A 170 10.17 -10.49 -5.81
C MET A 170 10.60 -11.93 -6.11
N ARG A 171 11.81 -12.30 -5.68
CA ARG A 171 12.37 -13.64 -5.91
C ARG A 171 11.58 -14.71 -5.17
N SER A 172 11.15 -14.43 -3.95
CA SER A 172 10.35 -15.37 -3.14
C SER A 172 8.92 -15.50 -3.66
N LYS A 173 8.33 -14.41 -4.16
CA LYS A 173 7.01 -14.43 -4.81
C LYS A 173 6.99 -15.24 -6.12
N GLY A 174 8.12 -15.23 -6.82
CA GLY A 174 8.37 -16.02 -8.03
C GLY A 174 7.97 -15.31 -9.32
N LEU A 175 8.78 -15.51 -10.37
CA LEU A 175 8.66 -14.76 -11.63
C LEU A 175 7.32 -14.98 -12.35
N VAL A 176 6.77 -16.19 -12.32
CA VAL A 176 5.51 -16.53 -13.00
C VAL A 176 4.37 -15.69 -12.41
N LYS A 177 4.20 -15.72 -11.09
CA LYS A 177 3.16 -14.97 -10.38
C LYS A 177 3.33 -13.46 -10.55
N LEU A 178 4.57 -12.96 -10.53
CA LEU A 178 4.85 -11.55 -10.81
C LEU A 178 4.38 -11.13 -12.22
N LYS A 179 4.70 -11.92 -13.26
CA LYS A 179 4.29 -11.62 -14.63
C LYS A 179 2.78 -11.67 -14.81
N GLU A 180 2.11 -12.62 -14.14
CA GLU A 180 0.65 -12.73 -14.15
C GLU A 180 -0.05 -11.53 -13.51
N GLU A 181 0.48 -11.00 -12.39
CA GLU A 181 -0.14 -9.87 -11.67
C GLU A 181 0.19 -8.50 -12.26
N ILE A 182 1.41 -8.29 -12.78
CA ILE A 182 1.82 -7.00 -13.37
C ILE A 182 1.05 -6.73 -14.68
N MET A 183 0.76 -7.78 -15.44
CA MET A 183 0.11 -7.78 -16.77
C MET A 183 0.87 -7.01 -17.87
N ASP A 184 1.21 -5.75 -17.65
CA ASP A 184 1.96 -4.91 -18.59
C ASP A 184 3.46 -4.98 -18.32
N LEU A 185 4.17 -5.81 -19.10
CA LEU A 185 5.60 -6.07 -18.94
C LEU A 185 6.48 -5.08 -19.73
N ASP A 186 5.88 -4.15 -20.47
CA ASP A 186 6.62 -3.14 -21.23
C ASP A 186 7.05 -1.95 -20.33
N VAL A 187 6.41 -1.83 -19.15
CA VAL A 187 6.70 -0.79 -18.17
C VAL A 187 7.51 -1.37 -17.00
N ALA A 188 8.69 -0.80 -16.75
CA ALA A 188 9.52 -1.18 -15.63
C ALA A 188 8.88 -0.78 -14.29
N LEU A 189 9.12 -1.55 -13.23
CA LEU A 189 8.61 -1.24 -11.89
C LEU A 189 9.24 0.01 -11.28
N ILE A 190 10.46 0.36 -11.68
CA ILE A 190 11.09 1.64 -11.36
C ILE A 190 11.12 2.48 -12.63
N ASP A 191 10.50 3.65 -12.57
CA ASP A 191 10.41 4.55 -13.71
C ASP A 191 11.81 4.97 -14.20
N LYS A 192 12.04 4.81 -15.50
CA LYS A 192 13.34 5.05 -16.15
C LYS A 192 13.75 6.53 -16.22
N GLU A 193 12.80 7.46 -16.10
CA GLU A 193 13.04 8.90 -16.25
C GLU A 193 13.18 9.58 -14.89
N PHE A 194 12.29 9.25 -13.96
CA PHE A 194 12.15 9.90 -12.67
C PHE A 194 12.57 9.02 -11.48
N GLY A 195 12.57 7.70 -11.64
CA GLY A 195 13.04 6.76 -10.62
C GLY A 195 12.05 6.41 -9.52
N TYR A 196 10.77 6.75 -9.69
CA TYR A 196 9.71 6.40 -8.74
C TYR A 196 9.25 4.96 -8.96
N GLY A 197 8.82 4.31 -7.88
CA GLY A 197 8.21 2.98 -7.99
C GLY A 197 6.80 3.04 -8.57
N SER A 198 6.44 2.06 -9.40
CA SER A 198 5.12 1.93 -10.00
C SER A 198 4.04 1.56 -8.97
N GLN A 199 2.77 1.71 -9.34
CA GLN A 199 1.66 1.29 -8.48
C GLN A 199 1.69 -0.22 -8.21
N SER A 200 2.11 -1.04 -9.18
CA SER A 200 2.34 -2.48 -8.98
C SER A 200 3.36 -2.77 -7.89
N LEU A 201 4.46 -2.01 -7.87
CA LEU A 201 5.47 -2.13 -6.82
C LEU A 201 4.90 -1.74 -5.46
N ILE A 202 4.19 -0.61 -5.38
CA ILE A 202 3.57 -0.13 -4.15
C ILE A 202 2.58 -1.17 -3.61
N ASN A 203 1.66 -1.64 -4.46
CA ASN A 203 0.66 -2.65 -4.11
C ASN A 203 1.32 -3.94 -3.63
N MET A 204 2.37 -4.41 -4.29
CA MET A 204 3.09 -5.62 -3.84
C MET A 204 3.62 -5.46 -2.41
N MET A 205 4.13 -4.28 -2.07
CA MET A 205 4.68 -4.01 -0.74
C MET A 205 3.62 -3.82 0.35
N ILE A 206 2.40 -3.34 0.02
CA ILE A 206 1.33 -3.13 1.00
C ILE A 206 0.28 -4.26 1.06
N THR A 207 0.05 -5.00 -0.01
CA THR A 207 -0.97 -6.06 -0.10
C THR A 207 -0.40 -7.45 -0.40
N GLY A 208 0.85 -7.53 -0.82
CA GLY A 208 1.45 -8.76 -1.35
C GLY A 208 1.09 -9.04 -2.82
N GLN A 209 0.28 -8.21 -3.49
CA GLN A 209 -0.15 -8.38 -4.88
C GLN A 209 0.44 -7.28 -5.78
N ALA A 210 1.12 -7.65 -6.86
CA ALA A 210 1.78 -6.74 -7.81
C ALA A 210 0.86 -6.21 -8.92
N VAL A 211 -0.45 -6.17 -8.67
CA VAL A 211 -1.45 -5.59 -9.59
C VAL A 211 -1.31 -4.07 -9.65
N SER A 212 -1.60 -3.47 -10.80
CA SER A 212 -1.42 -2.01 -11.00
C SER A 212 -2.60 -1.17 -10.51
N ASN A 213 -3.79 -1.75 -10.34
CA ASN A 213 -4.99 -1.01 -9.95
C ASN A 213 -5.21 -1.00 -8.44
N VAL A 214 -5.95 0.01 -7.97
CA VAL A 214 -6.23 0.26 -6.55
C VAL A 214 -7.71 0.08 -6.19
N PHE A 215 -8.54 -0.40 -7.13
CA PHE A 215 -9.94 -0.72 -6.88
C PHE A 215 -10.12 -2.15 -6.34
N ASN A 216 -11.31 -2.44 -5.80
CA ASN A 216 -11.62 -3.76 -5.26
C ASN A 216 -11.94 -4.76 -6.38
N ASN A 217 -11.40 -5.97 -6.25
CA ASN A 217 -11.60 -7.15 -7.11
C ASN A 217 -11.32 -6.87 -8.59
N ASP A 218 -11.37 -7.91 -9.39
CA ASP A 218 -11.28 -7.77 -10.84
C ASP A 218 -12.49 -7.01 -11.39
N GLN A 219 -12.25 -6.12 -12.34
CA GLN A 219 -13.29 -5.40 -13.08
C GLN A 219 -13.21 -5.74 -14.57
N VAL A 220 -14.34 -5.68 -15.25
CA VAL A 220 -14.40 -5.78 -16.72
C VAL A 220 -14.82 -4.44 -17.28
N VAL A 221 -13.90 -3.74 -17.94
CA VAL A 221 -14.12 -2.42 -18.51
C VAL A 221 -13.96 -2.51 -20.01
N ALA A 222 -15.02 -2.21 -20.76
CA ALA A 222 -15.04 -2.29 -22.23
C ALA A 222 -14.53 -3.64 -22.80
N GLY A 223 -14.80 -4.74 -22.09
CA GLY A 223 -14.36 -6.10 -22.46
C GLY A 223 -12.92 -6.45 -22.06
N LEU A 224 -12.17 -5.52 -21.45
CA LEU A 224 -10.87 -5.78 -20.86
C LEU A 224 -11.03 -6.19 -19.40
N LYS A 225 -10.40 -7.30 -19.01
CA LYS A 225 -10.34 -7.72 -17.61
C LYS A 225 -9.17 -7.00 -16.92
N LEU A 226 -9.47 -6.19 -15.94
CA LEU A 226 -8.51 -5.44 -15.14
C LEU A 226 -8.44 -6.04 -13.74
N GLN A 227 -7.24 -6.41 -13.28
CA GLN A 227 -7.05 -6.97 -11.95
C GLN A 227 -7.07 -5.87 -10.88
N GLY A 228 -7.78 -6.11 -9.78
CA GLY A 228 -7.82 -5.21 -8.63
C GLY A 228 -7.31 -5.88 -7.35
N ILE A 229 -7.46 -5.20 -6.23
CA ILE A 229 -7.10 -5.72 -4.91
C ILE A 229 -8.15 -6.73 -4.46
N GLU A 230 -7.74 -7.94 -4.06
CA GLU A 230 -8.67 -9.04 -3.81
C GLU A 230 -9.23 -9.09 -2.38
N LYS A 231 -8.54 -8.47 -1.41
CA LYS A 231 -8.94 -8.51 0.01
C LYS A 231 -8.56 -7.23 0.74
N GLN A 232 -9.22 -7.01 1.89
CA GLN A 232 -8.88 -5.93 2.81
C GLN A 232 -7.41 -6.03 3.24
N SER A 233 -6.69 -4.90 3.13
CA SER A 233 -5.26 -4.83 3.43
C SER A 233 -4.98 -4.52 4.90
N GLU A 234 -3.83 -4.94 5.42
CA GLU A 234 -3.36 -4.58 6.76
C GLU A 234 -3.06 -3.08 6.88
N VAL A 235 -2.50 -2.51 5.81
CA VAL A 235 -2.16 -1.09 5.65
C VAL A 235 -2.92 -0.53 4.45
N GLY A 236 -3.48 0.66 4.62
CA GLY A 236 -4.28 1.32 3.60
C GLY A 236 -3.44 2.09 2.58
N PHE A 237 -4.12 2.54 1.54
CA PHE A 237 -3.56 3.46 0.56
C PHE A 237 -4.58 4.53 0.22
N LEU A 238 -4.13 5.78 0.14
CA LEU A 238 -4.90 6.91 -0.38
C LEU A 238 -4.00 7.68 -1.33
N THR A 239 -4.57 8.37 -2.32
CA THR A 239 -3.77 9.15 -3.26
C THR A 239 -4.47 10.40 -3.71
N LEU A 240 -3.67 11.45 -3.98
CA LEU A 240 -4.14 12.68 -4.60
C LEU A 240 -4.77 12.43 -5.97
N LEU A 241 -4.35 11.38 -6.68
CA LEU A 241 -4.88 11.02 -8.00
C LEU A 241 -6.39 10.71 -7.96
N GLU A 242 -6.91 10.25 -6.83
CA GLU A 242 -8.35 10.03 -6.67
C GLU A 242 -9.12 11.35 -6.57
N HIS A 243 -8.59 12.32 -5.83
CA HIS A 243 -9.16 13.67 -5.77
C HIS A 243 -9.18 14.32 -7.16
N LEU A 244 -8.09 14.13 -7.93
CA LEU A 244 -7.95 14.59 -9.31
C LEU A 244 -8.78 13.77 -10.32
N ARG A 245 -9.56 12.79 -9.85
CA ARG A 245 -10.47 11.94 -10.66
C ARG A 245 -9.76 11.07 -11.72
N TYR A 246 -8.46 10.80 -11.56
CA TYR A 246 -7.73 9.88 -12.44
C TYR A 246 -8.02 8.41 -12.15
N LEU A 247 -8.34 8.09 -10.89
CA LEU A 247 -8.64 6.73 -10.44
C LEU A 247 -9.61 6.75 -9.25
N GLN A 248 -10.09 5.57 -8.85
CA GLN A 248 -10.87 5.39 -7.63
C GLN A 248 -10.21 4.34 -6.75
N VAL A 249 -9.92 4.70 -5.49
CA VAL A 249 -9.36 3.76 -4.52
C VAL A 249 -10.49 2.94 -3.91
N GLY A 250 -10.33 1.63 -3.92
CA GLY A 250 -11.28 0.66 -3.39
C GLY A 250 -11.32 0.66 -1.85
N THR A 251 -12.42 0.16 -1.29
CA THR A 251 -12.60 0.09 0.16
C THR A 251 -11.58 -0.83 0.85
N TYR A 252 -11.01 -1.81 0.15
CA TYR A 252 -9.95 -2.67 0.70
C TYR A 252 -8.66 -1.93 1.05
N LEU A 253 -8.41 -0.79 0.41
CA LEU A 253 -7.28 0.10 0.70
C LEU A 253 -7.71 1.34 1.50
N LYS A 254 -8.93 1.84 1.32
CA LYS A 254 -9.43 2.97 2.13
C LYS A 254 -9.75 2.59 3.57
N ASN A 255 -10.17 1.35 3.81
CA ASN A 255 -10.51 0.84 5.13
C ASN A 255 -9.61 -0.37 5.47
N PRO A 256 -8.33 -0.15 5.78
CA PRO A 256 -7.41 -1.23 6.16
C PRO A 256 -7.72 -1.83 7.54
N CYS A 257 -7.08 -2.94 7.91
CA CYS A 257 -7.22 -3.56 9.23
C CYS A 257 -6.67 -2.71 10.38
N ASN A 258 -5.67 -1.87 10.10
CA ASN A 258 -5.03 -0.98 11.07
C ASN A 258 -5.16 0.47 10.58
N PRO A 259 -5.35 1.46 11.46
CA PRO A 259 -5.55 2.87 11.07
C PRO A 259 -4.24 3.53 10.59
N ILE A 260 -3.71 3.02 9.47
CA ILE A 260 -2.43 3.38 8.86
C ILE A 260 -2.64 3.39 7.35
N TRP A 261 -2.26 4.48 6.68
CA TRP A 261 -2.42 4.66 5.25
C TRP A 261 -1.13 5.19 4.64
N VAL A 262 -0.62 4.52 3.62
CA VAL A 262 0.35 5.11 2.71
C VAL A 262 -0.38 6.15 1.84
N LEU A 263 0.13 7.38 1.80
CA LEU A 263 -0.44 8.46 1.00
C LEU A 263 0.44 8.69 -0.23
N GLY A 264 -0.13 8.62 -1.42
CA GLY A 264 0.56 8.88 -2.68
C GLY A 264 0.25 10.24 -3.27
N SER A 265 1.30 11.04 -3.50
CA SER A 265 1.24 12.24 -4.33
C SER A 265 1.57 11.92 -5.79
N ASP A 266 1.96 12.93 -6.58
CA ASP A 266 2.49 12.77 -7.93
C ASP A 266 3.89 12.15 -7.97
N THR A 267 4.68 12.33 -6.91
CA THR A 267 6.14 12.08 -6.92
C THR A 267 6.68 11.42 -5.66
N HIS A 268 5.88 11.33 -4.59
CA HIS A 268 6.35 10.82 -3.30
C HIS A 268 5.28 10.07 -2.53
N LEU A 269 5.73 9.24 -1.58
CA LEU A 269 4.87 8.52 -0.66
C LEU A 269 5.15 8.93 0.78
N THR A 270 4.10 9.24 1.51
CA THR A 270 4.13 9.53 2.95
C THR A 270 3.23 8.55 3.69
N VAL A 271 3.21 8.59 5.03
CA VAL A 271 2.36 7.70 5.83
C VAL A 271 1.54 8.52 6.80
N LEU A 272 0.24 8.24 6.87
CA LEU A 272 -0.68 8.76 7.87
C LEU A 272 -1.10 7.64 8.80
N PHE A 273 -1.20 7.89 10.10
CA PHE A 273 -1.73 6.92 11.04
C PHE A 273 -2.46 7.55 12.22
N SER A 274 -3.17 6.73 12.98
CA SER A 274 -3.78 7.09 14.26
C SER A 274 -3.65 5.95 15.27
N PHE A 275 -3.80 6.24 16.55
CA PHE A 275 -4.00 5.22 17.58
C PHE A 275 -5.49 4.89 17.79
N ASP A 276 -6.40 5.63 17.17
CA ASP A 276 -7.84 5.38 17.23
C ASP A 276 -8.23 4.29 16.24
N GLN A 277 -8.51 3.11 16.81
CA GLN A 277 -8.90 1.92 16.05
C GLN A 277 -10.32 2.03 15.47
N ASN A 278 -11.13 3.01 15.90
CA ASN A 278 -12.48 3.21 15.36
C ASN A 278 -12.47 3.94 14.00
N LEU A 279 -11.31 4.42 13.53
CA LEU A 279 -11.14 4.99 12.18
C LEU A 279 -11.12 3.93 11.08
N VAL A 280 -10.98 2.68 11.48
CA VAL A 280 -11.03 1.52 10.62
C VAL A 280 -12.04 0.54 11.15
N SER A 281 -12.62 -0.25 10.26
CA SER A 281 -13.48 -1.36 10.65
C SER A 281 -13.14 -2.57 9.79
N LYS A 282 -13.34 -3.76 10.34
CA LYS A 282 -13.43 -4.95 9.48
C LYS A 282 -14.59 -4.76 8.50
N GLU A 283 -14.47 -5.39 7.34
CA GLU A 283 -15.54 -5.39 6.33
C GLU A 283 -16.87 -5.79 6.98
N THR A 284 -17.87 -4.90 6.92
CA THR A 284 -19.23 -5.17 7.42
C THR A 284 -20.10 -5.78 6.34
N GLN A 285 -21.25 -6.36 6.71
CA GLN A 285 -22.22 -6.83 5.70
C GLN A 285 -22.73 -5.68 4.83
N ALA A 286 -22.87 -4.47 5.39
CA ALA A 286 -23.18 -3.28 4.63
C ALA A 286 -22.10 -2.94 3.58
N ASP A 287 -20.82 -3.15 3.88
CA ASP A 287 -19.74 -2.91 2.92
C ASP A 287 -19.74 -3.94 1.79
N ILE A 288 -19.98 -5.21 2.12
CA ILE A 288 -20.19 -6.30 1.16
C ILE A 288 -21.39 -5.99 0.26
N ALA A 289 -22.48 -5.48 0.85
CA ALA A 289 -23.69 -5.06 0.15
C ALA A 289 -23.42 -3.94 -0.86
N ARG A 290 -22.80 -2.83 -0.45
CA ARG A 290 -22.44 -1.73 -1.35
C ARG A 290 -21.57 -2.21 -2.51
N ARG A 291 -20.57 -3.05 -2.22
CA ARG A 291 -19.65 -3.58 -3.23
C ARG A 291 -20.36 -4.51 -4.20
N THR A 292 -21.20 -5.41 -3.69
CA THR A 292 -21.95 -6.35 -4.53
C THR A 292 -22.96 -5.62 -5.39
N PHE A 293 -23.62 -4.60 -4.86
CA PHE A 293 -24.49 -3.70 -5.61
C PHE A 293 -23.74 -3.04 -6.78
N LYS A 294 -22.52 -2.53 -6.54
CA LYS A 294 -21.68 -1.95 -7.61
C LYS A 294 -21.33 -2.91 -8.73
N LEU A 295 -21.32 -4.23 -8.50
CA LEU A 295 -21.11 -5.21 -9.57
C LEU A 295 -22.26 -5.24 -10.58
N PHE A 296 -23.45 -4.77 -10.20
CA PHE A 296 -24.63 -4.68 -11.05
C PHE A 296 -24.87 -3.25 -11.60
N ASP A 297 -24.15 -2.25 -11.08
CA ASP A 297 -24.15 -0.86 -11.53
C ASP A 297 -23.02 -0.63 -12.54
N GLN A 298 -23.25 -1.04 -13.78
CA GLN A 298 -22.25 -0.99 -14.86
C GLN A 298 -21.78 0.43 -15.17
N ASP A 299 -22.62 1.42 -14.91
CA ASP A 299 -22.38 2.82 -15.25
C ASP A 299 -21.89 3.66 -14.06
N GLY A 300 -21.83 3.08 -12.84
CA GLY A 300 -21.38 3.77 -11.63
C GLY A 300 -22.32 4.88 -11.16
N ASN A 301 -23.60 4.80 -11.51
CA ASN A 301 -24.60 5.83 -11.21
C ASN A 301 -25.27 5.68 -9.83
N ASN A 302 -24.82 4.70 -9.03
CA ASN A 302 -25.40 4.32 -7.74
C ASN A 302 -26.86 3.84 -7.83
N PHE A 303 -27.25 3.26 -8.96
CA PHE A 303 -28.53 2.57 -9.12
C PHE A 303 -28.38 1.31 -9.97
N ILE A 304 -29.33 0.38 -9.82
CA ILE A 304 -29.44 -0.83 -10.65
C ILE A 304 -30.85 -0.94 -11.21
N SER A 305 -31.01 -1.67 -12.31
CA SER A 305 -32.35 -2.05 -12.77
C SER A 305 -33.00 -3.02 -11.78
N THR A 306 -34.32 -2.93 -11.59
CA THR A 306 -35.11 -3.85 -10.76
C THR A 306 -34.89 -5.33 -11.12
N GLN A 307 -34.57 -5.63 -12.39
CA GLN A 307 -34.25 -7.00 -12.83
C GLN A 307 -32.99 -7.60 -12.16
N HIS A 308 -32.09 -6.75 -11.65
CA HIS A 308 -30.88 -7.17 -10.95
C HIS A 308 -31.10 -7.35 -9.45
N LEU A 309 -32.28 -7.04 -8.90
CA LEU A 309 -32.55 -7.19 -7.46
C LEU A 309 -32.41 -8.63 -6.99
N LYS A 310 -33.03 -9.60 -7.69
CA LYS A 310 -32.96 -11.01 -7.31
C LYS A 310 -31.52 -11.54 -7.33
N PRO A 311 -30.74 -11.40 -8.44
CA PRO A 311 -29.33 -11.79 -8.45
C PRO A 311 -28.50 -11.11 -7.36
N LEU A 312 -28.80 -9.85 -7.02
CA LEU A 312 -28.13 -9.13 -5.95
C LEU A 312 -28.43 -9.74 -4.58
N LEU A 313 -29.69 -10.02 -4.26
CA LEU A 313 -30.09 -10.65 -3.00
C LEU A 313 -29.49 -12.05 -2.85
N GLU A 314 -29.51 -12.86 -3.91
CA GLU A 314 -28.87 -14.18 -3.93
C GLU A 314 -27.36 -14.09 -3.65
N LYS A 315 -26.69 -13.11 -4.26
CA LYS A 315 -25.24 -12.92 -4.07
C LYS A 315 -24.87 -12.39 -2.68
N LEU A 316 -25.81 -11.76 -2.00
CA LEU A 316 -25.68 -11.28 -0.62
C LEU A 316 -26.17 -12.29 0.42
N ASP A 317 -26.58 -13.50 -0.01
CA ASP A 317 -27.17 -14.51 0.87
C ASP A 317 -28.39 -13.97 1.66
N LEU A 318 -29.15 -13.07 1.02
CA LEU A 318 -30.41 -12.55 1.52
C LEU A 318 -31.59 -13.37 0.97
N VAL A 319 -32.75 -13.24 1.61
CA VAL A 319 -33.99 -13.88 1.15
C VAL A 319 -34.31 -13.42 -0.28
N SER A 320 -34.48 -14.37 -1.20
CA SER A 320 -34.56 -14.12 -2.65
C SER A 320 -35.64 -14.95 -3.37
N ASP A 321 -36.64 -15.45 -2.63
CA ASP A 321 -37.81 -16.09 -3.24
C ASP A 321 -38.65 -15.10 -4.07
N ASP A 322 -39.33 -15.60 -5.09
CA ASP A 322 -40.02 -14.75 -6.08
C ASP A 322 -41.10 -13.85 -5.44
N GLU A 323 -41.75 -14.30 -4.36
CA GLU A 323 -42.77 -13.52 -3.67
C GLU A 323 -42.13 -12.35 -2.90
N TYR A 324 -41.06 -12.63 -2.15
CA TYR A 324 -40.29 -11.62 -1.43
C TYR A 324 -39.60 -10.62 -2.36
N VAL A 325 -39.01 -11.07 -3.47
CA VAL A 325 -38.38 -10.19 -4.47
C VAL A 325 -39.42 -9.24 -5.08
N ASN A 326 -40.62 -9.73 -5.41
CA ASN A 326 -41.68 -8.88 -5.96
C ASN A 326 -42.15 -7.84 -4.95
N LEU A 327 -42.29 -8.23 -3.67
CA LEU A 327 -42.60 -7.32 -2.58
C LEU A 327 -41.53 -6.23 -2.44
N MET A 328 -40.25 -6.61 -2.39
CA MET A 328 -39.14 -5.68 -2.24
C MET A 328 -38.94 -4.78 -3.46
N SER A 329 -39.14 -5.31 -4.67
CA SER A 329 -39.14 -4.50 -5.89
C SER A 329 -40.19 -3.40 -5.82
N THR A 330 -41.41 -3.74 -5.39
CA THR A 330 -42.50 -2.76 -5.25
C THR A 330 -42.20 -1.72 -4.16
N LYS A 331 -41.52 -2.13 -3.09
CA LYS A 331 -41.14 -1.24 -1.98
C LYS A 331 -40.03 -0.26 -2.38
N LEU A 332 -38.97 -0.77 -3.01
CA LEU A 332 -37.78 0.01 -3.38
C LEU A 332 -37.99 0.86 -4.64
N ASP A 333 -38.88 0.44 -5.53
CA ASP A 333 -39.26 1.15 -6.76
C ASP A 333 -40.76 1.49 -6.74
N SER A 334 -41.20 2.18 -5.68
CA SER A 334 -42.61 2.53 -5.48
C SER A 334 -43.20 3.42 -6.59
N GLU A 335 -42.34 4.13 -7.32
CA GLU A 335 -42.71 4.99 -8.45
C GLU A 335 -42.77 4.22 -9.80
N GLY A 336 -42.30 2.96 -9.83
CA GLY A 336 -42.31 2.13 -11.03
C GLY A 336 -41.37 2.64 -12.12
N LEU A 337 -40.23 3.22 -11.74
CA LEU A 337 -39.22 3.77 -12.65
C LEU A 337 -38.34 2.67 -13.27
N GLY A 338 -38.40 1.45 -12.76
CA GLY A 338 -37.57 0.32 -13.19
C GLY A 338 -36.16 0.34 -12.59
N ILE A 339 -35.92 1.14 -11.55
CA ILE A 339 -34.61 1.35 -10.94
C ILE A 339 -34.68 1.24 -9.41
N ILE A 340 -33.58 0.79 -8.81
CA ILE A 340 -33.38 0.75 -7.36
C ILE A 340 -32.16 1.58 -7.03
N LEU A 341 -32.32 2.57 -6.17
CA LEU A 341 -31.22 3.42 -5.70
C LEU A 341 -30.42 2.70 -4.60
N MET A 342 -29.09 2.81 -4.64
CA MET A 342 -28.23 2.26 -3.60
C MET A 342 -28.59 2.76 -2.19
N PRO A 343 -28.82 4.07 -1.93
CA PRO A 343 -29.21 4.54 -0.61
C PRO A 343 -30.47 3.83 -0.07
N SER A 344 -31.51 3.70 -0.90
CA SER A 344 -32.76 3.04 -0.52
C SER A 344 -32.57 1.55 -0.23
N PHE A 345 -31.75 0.86 -1.03
CA PHE A 345 -31.39 -0.53 -0.78
C PHE A 345 -30.63 -0.69 0.54
N MET A 346 -29.64 0.19 0.80
CA MET A 346 -28.84 0.13 2.02
C MET A 346 -29.67 0.41 3.27
N GLU A 347 -30.60 1.37 3.22
CA GLU A 347 -31.51 1.70 4.32
C GLU A 347 -32.43 0.52 4.65
N GLU A 348 -32.97 -0.16 3.63
CA GLU A 348 -33.90 -1.27 3.83
C GLU A 348 -33.23 -2.50 4.45
N PHE A 349 -32.04 -2.87 3.98
CA PHE A 349 -31.41 -4.14 4.35
C PHE A 349 -30.30 -4.00 5.41
N PHE A 350 -29.73 -2.81 5.61
CA PHE A 350 -28.52 -2.61 6.40
C PHE A 350 -28.53 -1.34 7.28
N SER A 351 -29.69 -0.75 7.57
CA SER A 351 -29.83 0.51 8.34
C SER A 351 -29.21 0.48 9.75
N GLU A 352 -29.12 -0.67 10.40
CA GLU A 352 -28.55 -0.78 11.76
C GLU A 352 -27.01 -0.87 11.79
N GLN A 353 -26.34 -0.93 10.64
CA GLN A 353 -24.88 -1.15 10.53
C GLN A 353 -24.07 0.14 10.28
N GLU A 354 -24.44 1.24 10.92
CA GLU A 354 -23.63 2.46 10.86
C GLU A 354 -22.30 2.29 11.61
N THR A 355 -21.21 2.08 10.87
CA THR A 355 -19.86 2.26 11.40
C THR A 355 -19.62 3.74 11.65
N ARG A 356 -19.84 4.18 12.88
CA ARG A 356 -19.57 5.58 13.26
C ARG A 356 -18.07 5.78 13.39
N THR A 357 -17.50 6.36 12.34
CA THR A 357 -16.19 7.00 12.45
C THR A 357 -16.32 8.10 13.51
N PRO A 358 -15.40 8.20 14.49
CA PRO A 358 -15.43 9.26 15.48
C PRO A 358 -15.39 10.64 14.81
N ASP A 359 -16.18 11.58 15.31
CA ASP A 359 -16.24 12.95 14.77
C ASP A 359 -14.94 13.72 15.00
N VAL A 360 -14.19 13.36 16.04
CA VAL A 360 -12.92 14.00 16.43
C VAL A 360 -11.90 12.93 16.77
N PHE A 361 -10.70 13.04 16.19
CA PHE A 361 -9.61 12.10 16.41
C PHE A 361 -8.24 12.73 16.16
N VAL A 362 -7.19 12.07 16.63
CA VAL A 362 -5.80 12.51 16.42
C VAL A 362 -5.18 11.73 15.27
N LEU A 363 -4.50 12.44 14.37
CA LEU A 363 -3.72 11.90 13.27
C LEU A 363 -2.24 12.23 13.45
N PHE A 364 -1.40 11.35 12.92
CA PHE A 364 0.03 11.56 12.80
C PHE A 364 0.44 11.40 11.35
N HIS A 365 1.28 12.30 10.86
CA HIS A 365 1.84 12.26 9.51
C HIS A 365 3.36 12.04 9.58
N TYR A 366 3.85 11.18 8.70
CA TYR A 366 5.25 10.86 8.49
C TYR A 366 5.65 11.17 7.05
N ASN A 367 6.75 11.91 6.88
CA ASN A 367 7.44 12.05 5.62
C ASN A 367 8.91 11.70 5.79
N GLY A 368 9.38 10.67 5.08
CA GLY A 368 10.76 10.19 5.18
C GLY A 368 11.81 11.12 4.58
N GLN A 369 11.43 12.12 3.77
CA GLN A 369 12.38 13.05 3.15
C GLN A 369 12.71 14.21 4.11
N PRO A 370 13.95 14.37 4.59
CA PRO A 370 14.31 15.45 5.51
C PRO A 370 13.93 16.83 4.96
N ARG A 371 14.24 17.10 3.68
CA ARG A 371 13.97 18.39 3.02
C ARG A 371 12.48 18.81 2.99
N SER A 372 11.57 17.85 3.12
CA SER A 372 10.12 18.06 3.11
C SER A 372 9.53 18.25 4.51
N ASN A 373 10.38 18.23 5.54
CA ASN A 373 10.01 18.42 6.93
C ASN A 373 10.59 19.73 7.50
N SER A 374 9.99 20.19 8.59
CA SER A 374 10.47 21.35 9.33
C SER A 374 11.91 21.14 9.84
N ASN A 375 12.76 22.15 9.71
CA ASN A 375 14.17 22.11 10.11
C ASN A 375 15.00 21.00 9.45
N SER A 376 14.52 20.42 8.35
CA SER A 376 15.16 19.29 7.68
C SER A 376 15.33 18.04 8.56
N LYS A 377 14.36 17.78 9.45
CA LYS A 377 14.36 16.65 10.38
C LYS A 377 13.16 15.75 10.13
N VAL A 378 13.37 14.45 10.03
CA VAL A 378 12.27 13.49 9.90
C VAL A 378 11.67 13.26 11.29
N THR A 379 10.45 13.73 11.49
CA THR A 379 9.68 13.66 12.74
C THR A 379 8.20 13.44 12.44
N TYR A 380 7.42 12.92 13.39
CA TYR A 380 5.97 12.84 13.20
C TYR A 380 5.30 14.18 13.47
N LEU A 381 4.42 14.61 12.56
CA LEU A 381 3.55 15.76 12.77
C LEU A 381 2.19 15.28 13.28
N GLU A 382 1.75 15.82 14.42
CA GLU A 382 0.46 15.48 15.02
C GLU A 382 -0.60 16.52 14.62
N GLY A 383 -1.79 16.07 14.27
CA GLY A 383 -2.93 16.91 13.92
C GLY A 383 -4.22 16.44 14.59
N ASN A 384 -5.04 17.39 14.99
CA ASN A 384 -6.40 17.10 15.48
C ASN A 384 -7.36 17.21 14.29
N ALA A 385 -8.01 16.11 13.96
CA ALA A 385 -8.98 16.02 12.87
C ALA A 385 -10.40 16.14 13.41
N ILE A 386 -11.26 16.80 12.64
CA ILE A 386 -12.70 16.91 12.88
C ILE A 386 -13.42 16.58 11.56
N ILE A 387 -14.43 15.71 11.61
CA ILE A 387 -15.35 15.47 10.51
C ILE A 387 -16.58 16.33 10.75
N GLN A 388 -16.87 17.28 9.86
CA GLN A 388 -18.06 18.11 9.99
C GLN A 388 -19.31 17.40 9.48
N GLU A 389 -20.46 17.63 10.13
CA GLU A 389 -21.79 17.16 9.69
C GLU A 389 -22.34 17.94 8.46
N SER A 390 -21.47 18.35 7.53
CA SER A 390 -21.87 19.09 6.33
C SER A 390 -21.67 18.25 5.08
N ASP A 391 -22.70 18.20 4.23
CA ASP A 391 -22.63 17.63 2.88
C ASP A 391 -21.82 18.52 1.91
N VAL A 392 -21.37 19.71 2.35
CA VAL A 392 -20.60 20.64 1.54
C VAL A 392 -19.11 20.29 1.65
N ILE A 393 -18.54 19.81 0.56
CA ILE A 393 -17.09 19.58 0.46
C ILE A 393 -16.39 20.93 0.34
N CYS A 394 -15.73 21.38 1.41
CA CYS A 394 -14.82 22.51 1.36
C CYS A 394 -13.54 22.09 0.62
N ILE A 395 -13.45 22.40 -0.67
CA ILE A 395 -12.24 22.15 -1.47
C ILE A 395 -11.25 23.28 -1.19
N SER A 396 -10.09 22.94 -0.64
CA SER A 396 -8.95 23.84 -0.52
C SER A 396 -7.93 23.47 -1.60
N GLU A 397 -7.83 24.28 -2.65
CA GLU A 397 -6.88 24.04 -3.75
C GLU A 397 -5.41 24.00 -3.26
N ASP A 398 -5.10 24.68 -2.15
CA ASP A 398 -3.73 24.80 -1.64
C ASP A 398 -3.31 23.68 -0.65
N ASN A 399 -4.18 22.71 -0.35
CA ASN A 399 -3.90 21.68 0.66
C ASN A 399 -4.05 20.26 0.09
N ASN A 400 -3.04 19.80 -0.64
CA ASN A 400 -3.00 18.46 -1.24
C ASN A 400 -3.22 17.32 -0.24
N LEU A 401 -2.71 17.46 1.00
CA LEU A 401 -2.93 16.46 2.05
C LEU A 401 -4.42 16.37 2.39
N GLN A 402 -5.06 17.50 2.67
CA GLN A 402 -6.49 17.53 2.95
C GLN A 402 -7.32 17.00 1.78
N SER A 403 -7.01 17.41 0.54
CA SER A 403 -7.67 16.92 -0.67
C SER A 403 -7.56 15.39 -0.83
N CYS A 404 -6.40 14.81 -0.49
CA CYS A 404 -6.21 13.37 -0.45
C CYS A 404 -7.09 12.70 0.61
N LEU A 405 -7.14 13.25 1.83
CA LEU A 405 -7.92 12.68 2.94
C LEU A 405 -9.43 12.82 2.75
N GLN A 406 -9.87 13.86 2.03
CA GLN A 406 -11.27 14.05 1.64
C GLN A 406 -11.80 12.95 0.72
N SER A 407 -10.93 12.13 0.10
CA SER A 407 -11.38 10.96 -0.65
C SER A 407 -11.90 9.83 0.26
N LYS A 408 -11.52 9.83 1.55
CA LYS A 408 -12.02 8.91 2.58
C LYS A 408 -13.00 9.61 3.53
N TRP A 409 -12.67 10.80 4.01
CA TRP A 409 -13.47 11.58 4.95
C TRP A 409 -13.86 12.92 4.31
N SER A 410 -14.98 12.95 3.60
CA SER A 410 -15.39 14.05 2.71
C SER A 410 -15.35 15.45 3.33
N SER A 411 -15.69 15.57 4.61
CA SER A 411 -15.78 16.82 5.37
C SER A 411 -14.72 16.93 6.47
N ILE A 412 -13.56 16.28 6.29
CA ILE A 412 -12.46 16.36 7.25
C ILE A 412 -11.76 17.73 7.20
N GLU A 413 -11.52 18.27 8.39
CA GLU A 413 -10.63 19.39 8.64
C GLU A 413 -9.59 18.99 9.67
N ILE A 414 -8.36 19.48 9.51
CA ILE A 414 -7.24 19.09 10.38
C ILE A 414 -6.49 20.33 10.84
N GLN A 415 -6.32 20.45 12.15
CA GLN A 415 -5.45 21.43 12.77
C GLN A 415 -4.14 20.75 13.20
N TRP A 416 -3.07 20.99 12.43
CA TRP A 416 -1.73 20.48 12.72
C TRP A 416 -1.08 21.26 13.86
N LYS A 417 -0.41 20.55 14.78
CA LYS A 417 0.38 21.17 15.85
C LYS A 417 1.46 22.07 15.23
N GLY A 418 1.59 23.27 15.78
CA GLY A 418 2.51 24.28 15.26
C GLY A 418 2.02 25.06 14.04
N ASN A 419 0.77 24.86 13.60
CA ASN A 419 0.17 25.52 12.42
C ASN A 419 0.96 25.30 11.12
N VAL A 420 1.62 24.15 10.99
CA VAL A 420 2.35 23.74 9.78
C VAL A 420 1.64 22.56 9.14
N THR A 421 1.14 22.75 7.92
CA THR A 421 0.55 21.65 7.14
C THR A 421 1.68 20.76 6.60
N PRO A 422 1.64 19.44 6.83
CA PRO A 422 2.64 18.52 6.30
C PRO A 422 2.64 18.47 4.77
N SER A 423 3.83 18.36 4.18
CA SER A 423 4.01 18.07 2.75
C SER A 423 3.79 16.58 2.48
N ILE A 424 3.01 16.26 1.45
CA ILE A 424 2.93 14.91 0.87
C ILE A 424 3.98 14.68 -0.23
N ASN A 425 4.81 15.69 -0.53
CA ASN A 425 5.92 15.66 -1.47
C ASN A 425 7.29 15.62 -0.79
#